data_AF-A0A2W5KUU9-F1
#
_entry.id   AF-A0A2W5KUU9-F1
#
_cell.length_a   1.000
_cell.length_b   1.000
_cell.length_c   1.000
_cell.angle_alpha   90.00
_cell.angle_beta   90.00
_cell.angle_gamma   90.00
#
_symmetry.space_group_name_H-M   'P 1'
#
loop_
_entity.id
_entity.type
_entity.pdbx_description
1 polymer ?
#
loop_
_entity_poly.entity_id
_entity_poly.type
_entity_poly.pdbx_seq_one_letter_code
_entity_poly.pdbx_strand_id
1 'polypeptide(L)'
;MKKIRAWAVALALLLWSVAFNLVVWGAVPSLPEVGPHIAASAHREAPLATTYIVLGTPLDEAMPALRSYGAGWLERAWSEGFPRIAEDGRVAMDLITGTTWNGTHRWLQFVYWLPPLLLPVFLLFWIRRPRQIRMMGARR
;
A
#
# COMPACT_ATOMS: atom_id res chain seq x y z
N MET A 1 24.70 3.16 22.37
CA MET A 1 23.78 3.38 21.23
C MET A 1 23.32 2.02 20.70
N LYS A 2 22.02 1.67 20.83
CA LYS A 2 21.49 0.39 20.32
C LYS A 2 21.75 0.32 18.82
N LYS A 3 22.50 -0.68 18.33
CA LYS A 3 22.64 -0.93 16.89
C LYS A 3 21.26 -1.32 16.36
N ILE A 4 20.50 -0.33 15.89
CA ILE A 4 19.24 -0.56 15.19
C ILE A 4 19.60 -1.42 13.98
N ARG A 5 19.04 -2.63 13.93
CA ARG A 5 19.36 -3.59 12.89
C ARG A 5 18.64 -3.15 11.62
N ALA A 6 19.37 -2.78 10.57
CA ALA A 6 18.80 -2.23 9.32
C ALA A 6 17.66 -3.09 8.73
N TRP A 7 17.76 -4.42 8.84
CA TRP A 7 16.68 -5.33 8.42
C TRP A 7 15.39 -5.14 9.22
N ALA A 8 15.48 -4.80 10.51
CA ALA A 8 14.29 -4.59 11.35
C ALA A 8 13.59 -3.28 10.98
N VAL A 9 14.35 -2.24 10.62
CA VAL A 9 13.80 -0.98 10.10
C VAL A 9 13.13 -1.21 8.75
N ALA A 10 13.81 -1.90 7.82
CA ALA A 10 13.24 -2.24 6.52
C ALA A 10 11.95 -3.08 6.66
N LEU A 11 11.93 -4.05 7.59
CA LEU A 11 10.73 -4.84 7.89
C LEU A 11 9.61 -3.97 8.44
N ALA A 12 9.90 -3.09 9.40
CA ALA A 12 8.89 -2.20 9.98
C ALA A 12 8.29 -1.27 8.92
N LEU A 13 9.12 -0.69 8.05
CA LEU A 13 8.66 0.14 6.93
C LEU A 13 7.84 -0.66 5.93
N LEU A 14 8.25 -1.89 5.62
CA LEU A 14 7.52 -2.79 4.72
C LEU A 14 6.13 -3.07 5.28
N LEU A 15 6.06 -3.53 6.54
CA LEU A 15 4.78 -3.82 7.20
C LEU A 15 3.89 -2.60 7.28
N TRP A 16 4.44 -1.43 7.65
CA TRP A 16 3.69 -0.18 7.68
C TRP A 16 3.15 0.19 6.29
N SER A 17 3.98 0.11 5.24
CA SER A 17 3.56 0.45 3.88
C SER A 17 2.48 -0.50 3.34
N VAL A 18 2.59 -1.80 3.64
CA VAL A 18 1.57 -2.79 3.28
C VAL A 18 0.28 -2.50 4.03
N ALA A 19 0.33 -2.31 5.36
CA ALA A 19 -0.85 -2.02 6.16
C ALA A 19 -1.55 -0.73 5.72
N PHE A 20 -0.78 0.33 5.44
CA PHE A 20 -1.32 1.58 4.92
C PHE A 20 -2.02 1.37 3.57
N ASN A 21 -1.39 0.64 2.63
CA ASN A 21 -2.01 0.37 1.34
C ASN A 21 -3.27 -0.50 1.47
N LEU A 22 -3.28 -1.50 2.36
CA LEU A 22 -4.48 -2.32 2.61
C LEU A 22 -5.64 -1.48 3.14
N VAL A 23 -5.38 -0.56 4.08
CA VAL A 23 -6.43 0.32 4.63
C VAL A 23 -6.89 1.35 3.60
N VAL A 24 -5.98 1.98 2.86
CA VAL A 24 -6.36 3.04 1.94
C VAL A 24 -6.99 2.47 0.67
N TRP A 25 -6.40 1.44 0.06
CA TRP A 25 -6.97 0.82 -1.14
C TRP A 25 -8.14 -0.11 -0.82
N GLY A 26 -8.19 -0.74 0.35
CA GLY A 26 -9.35 -1.51 0.81
C GLY A 26 -10.63 -0.67 0.88
N ALA A 27 -10.49 0.63 1.14
CA ALA A 27 -11.62 1.56 1.21
C ALA A 27 -12.13 2.00 -0.17
N VAL A 28 -11.45 1.67 -1.28
CA VAL A 28 -11.85 2.07 -2.65
C VAL A 28 -13.31 1.73 -2.96
N PRO A 29 -13.82 0.51 -2.70
CA PRO A 29 -15.21 0.17 -3.00
C PRO A 29 -16.23 0.96 -2.17
N SER A 30 -15.81 1.61 -1.09
CA SER A 30 -16.69 2.43 -0.24
C SER A 30 -16.87 3.86 -0.75
N LEU A 31 -16.10 4.29 -1.75
CA LEU A 31 -16.27 5.60 -2.38
C LEU A 31 -17.60 5.65 -3.15
N PRO A 32 -18.47 6.63 -2.88
CA PRO A 32 -19.73 6.76 -3.58
C PRO A 32 -19.49 7.04 -5.07
N GLU A 33 -20.30 6.40 -5.92
CA GLU A 33 -20.33 6.56 -7.39
C GLU A 33 -19.08 6.07 -8.14
N VAL A 34 -17.86 6.36 -7.68
CA VAL A 34 -16.60 6.04 -8.38
C VAL A 34 -15.93 4.76 -7.91
N GLY A 35 -16.17 4.32 -6.67
CA GLY A 35 -15.49 3.18 -6.06
C GLY A 35 -15.57 1.88 -6.87
N PRO A 36 -16.78 1.45 -7.30
CA PRO A 36 -16.93 0.26 -8.13
C PRO A 36 -16.23 0.37 -9.50
N HIS A 37 -16.21 1.55 -10.10
CA HIS A 37 -15.52 1.79 -11.38
C HIS A 37 -14.00 1.67 -11.23
N ILE A 38 -13.44 2.28 -10.17
CA ILE A 38 -12.01 2.18 -9.86
C ILE A 38 -11.63 0.73 -9.57
N ALA A 39 -12.40 0.01 -8.74
CA ALA A 39 -12.13 -1.39 -8.43
C ALA A 39 -12.19 -2.28 -9.69
N ALA A 40 -13.16 -2.05 -10.57
CA ALA A 40 -13.30 -2.81 -11.81
C ALA A 40 -12.18 -2.50 -12.83
N SER A 41 -11.72 -1.26 -12.90
CA SER A 41 -10.56 -0.87 -13.72
C SER A 41 -9.26 -1.45 -13.14
N ALA A 42 -9.09 -1.39 -11.81
CA ALA A 42 -7.95 -1.97 -11.11
C ALA A 42 -7.81 -3.48 -11.37
N HIS A 43 -8.92 -4.22 -11.35
CA HIS A 43 -8.94 -5.65 -11.63
C HIS A 43 -8.41 -6.01 -13.03
N ARG A 44 -8.52 -5.09 -13.99
CA ARG A 44 -8.08 -5.31 -15.38
C ARG A 44 -6.66 -4.85 -15.62
N GLU A 45 -6.27 -3.72 -15.04
CA GLU A 45 -5.06 -2.99 -15.45
C GLU A 45 -3.98 -2.92 -14.36
N ALA A 46 -4.36 -3.07 -13.08
CA ALA A 46 -3.48 -2.85 -11.94
C ALA A 46 -3.56 -4.01 -10.93
N PRO A 47 -2.87 -5.14 -11.18
CA PRO A 47 -2.94 -6.33 -10.32
C PRO A 47 -2.46 -6.06 -8.89
N LEU A 48 -1.50 -5.15 -8.72
CA LEU A 48 -1.05 -4.74 -7.39
C LEU A 48 -2.13 -3.98 -6.62
N ALA A 49 -2.83 -3.04 -7.27
CA ALA A 49 -3.95 -2.33 -6.66
C ALA A 49 -5.10 -3.30 -6.33
N THR A 50 -5.38 -4.24 -7.22
CA THR A 50 -6.37 -5.31 -6.99
C THR A 50 -6.03 -6.13 -5.75
N THR A 51 -4.75 -6.47 -5.58
CA THR A 51 -4.28 -7.21 -4.41
C THR A 51 -4.57 -6.44 -3.13
N TYR A 52 -4.30 -5.13 -3.12
CA TYR A 52 -4.59 -4.30 -1.94
C TYR A 52 -6.08 -4.14 -1.67
N ILE A 53 -6.88 -3.96 -2.72
CA ILE A 53 -8.35 -3.87 -2.60
C ILE A 53 -8.89 -5.18 -2.03
N VAL A 54 -8.61 -6.32 -2.67
CA VAL A 54 -9.17 -7.64 -2.29
C VAL A 54 -8.77 -8.03 -0.88
N LEU A 55 -7.53 -7.77 -0.47
CA LEU A 55 -7.06 -8.10 0.88
C LEU A 55 -7.46 -7.04 1.93
N GLY A 56 -7.69 -5.79 1.51
CA GLY A 56 -8.06 -4.67 2.37
C GLY A 56 -9.55 -4.62 2.69
N THR A 57 -10.43 -4.97 1.74
CA THR A 57 -11.89 -4.92 1.93
C THR A 57 -12.37 -5.67 3.18
N PRO A 58 -11.93 -6.91 3.48
CA PRO A 58 -12.35 -7.61 4.70
C PRO A 58 -11.90 -6.90 5.98
N LEU A 59 -10.73 -6.24 5.96
CA LEU A 59 -10.22 -5.47 7.10
C LEU A 59 -11.11 -4.25 7.36
N ASP A 60 -11.52 -3.56 6.31
CA ASP A 60 -12.38 -2.37 6.37
C ASP A 60 -13.85 -2.71 6.67
N GLU A 61 -14.30 -3.93 6.36
CA GLU A 61 -15.57 -4.50 6.83
C GLU A 61 -15.55 -4.82 8.32
N ALA A 62 -14.46 -5.38 8.82
CA ALA A 62 -14.30 -5.67 10.24
C ALA A 62 -14.13 -4.40 11.09
N MET A 63 -13.55 -3.34 10.53
CA MET A 63 -13.19 -2.12 11.25
C MET A 63 -13.68 -0.86 10.51
N PRO A 64 -14.92 -0.39 10.78
CA PRO A 64 -15.49 0.78 10.09
C PRO A 64 -14.66 2.07 10.22
N ALA A 65 -13.88 2.20 11.30
CA ALA A 65 -12.96 3.32 11.49
C ALA A 65 -11.78 3.32 10.50
N LEU A 66 -11.31 2.14 10.07
CA LEU A 66 -10.27 2.02 9.04
C LEU A 66 -10.82 2.37 7.67
N ARG A 67 -12.05 1.93 7.38
CA ARG A 67 -12.77 2.30 6.16
C ARG A 67 -12.90 3.81 6.00
N SER A 68 -13.39 4.51 7.03
CA SER A 68 -13.55 5.97 6.96
C SER A 68 -12.21 6.70 6.87
N TYR A 69 -11.18 6.20 7.56
CA TYR A 69 -9.83 6.72 7.44
C TYR A 69 -9.27 6.57 6.00
N GLY A 70 -9.40 5.38 5.42
CA GLY A 70 -8.98 5.08 4.05
C GLY A 70 -9.73 5.92 3.02
N ALA A 71 -11.06 5.95 3.11
CA ALA A 71 -11.92 6.75 2.23
C ALA A 71 -11.55 8.24 2.29
N GLY A 72 -11.33 8.78 3.48
CA GLY A 72 -10.91 10.18 3.64
C GLY A 72 -9.52 10.48 3.04
N TRP A 73 -8.62 9.50 2.93
CA TRP A 73 -7.37 9.65 2.17
C TRP A 73 -7.61 9.66 0.67
N LEU A 74 -8.46 8.75 0.18
CA LEU A 74 -8.79 8.65 -1.24
C LEU A 74 -9.55 9.89 -1.73
N GLU A 75 -10.51 10.38 -0.97
CA GLU A 75 -11.23 11.63 -1.29
C GLU A 75 -10.27 12.82 -1.40
N ARG A 76 -9.33 12.95 -0.47
CA ARG A 76 -8.30 14.01 -0.55
C ARG A 76 -7.37 13.84 -1.75
N ALA A 77 -7.04 12.60 -2.12
CA ALA A 77 -6.13 12.32 -3.23
C ALA A 77 -6.80 12.47 -4.60
N TRP A 78 -8.06 12.07 -4.74
CA TRP A 78 -8.72 11.85 -6.03
C TRP A 78 -9.95 12.72 -6.28
N SER A 79 -10.31 13.62 -5.36
CA SER A 79 -11.49 14.51 -5.49
C SER A 79 -11.54 15.24 -6.84
N GLU A 80 -10.40 15.76 -7.30
CA GLU A 80 -10.28 16.47 -8.59
C GLU A 80 -10.50 15.55 -9.80
N GLY A 81 -10.24 14.24 -9.65
CA GLY A 81 -10.42 13.24 -10.70
C GLY A 81 -11.79 12.57 -10.70
N PHE A 82 -12.58 12.66 -9.61
CA PHE A 82 -13.88 11.99 -9.49
C PHE A 82 -14.87 12.31 -10.60
N PRO A 83 -15.06 13.57 -11.05
CA PRO A 83 -15.98 13.85 -12.15
C PRO A 83 -15.61 13.08 -13.42
N ARG A 84 -14.31 13.00 -13.73
CA ARG A 84 -13.82 12.30 -14.92
C ARG A 84 -13.95 10.79 -14.81
N ILE A 85 -13.70 10.24 -13.62
CA ILE A 85 -13.85 8.80 -13.33
C ILE A 85 -15.33 8.39 -13.37
N ALA A 86 -16.24 9.26 -12.92
CA ALA A 86 -17.68 9.04 -13.01
C ALA A 86 -18.19 9.05 -14.46
N GLU A 87 -17.64 9.92 -15.31
CA GLU A 87 -17.94 9.95 -16.75
C GLU A 87 -17.41 8.71 -17.49
N ASP A 88 -16.15 8.33 -17.25
CA ASP A 88 -15.51 7.19 -17.90
C ASP A 88 -14.70 6.35 -16.90
N GLY A 89 -15.41 5.41 -16.27
CA GLY A 89 -14.83 4.50 -15.30
C GLY A 89 -13.85 3.47 -15.87
N ARG A 90 -13.74 3.34 -17.21
CA ARG A 90 -12.84 2.33 -17.83
C ARG A 90 -11.38 2.74 -17.70
N VAL A 91 -11.10 4.03 -17.85
CA VAL A 91 -9.77 4.65 -17.76
C VAL A 91 -9.40 5.11 -16.35
N ALA A 92 -10.16 4.70 -15.33
CA ALA A 92 -9.97 5.16 -13.97
C ALA A 92 -8.55 4.90 -13.44
N MET A 93 -7.98 3.72 -13.68
CA MET A 93 -6.61 3.44 -13.23
C MET A 93 -5.53 4.17 -14.04
N ASP A 94 -5.72 4.35 -15.34
CA ASP A 94 -4.81 5.16 -16.17
C ASP A 94 -4.81 6.61 -15.68
N LEU A 95 -5.98 7.17 -15.32
CA LEU A 95 -6.07 8.50 -14.73
C LEU A 95 -5.40 8.58 -13.36
N ILE A 96 -5.65 7.61 -12.48
CA ILE A 96 -5.07 7.57 -11.12
C ILE A 96 -3.56 7.36 -11.15
N THR A 97 -3.01 6.64 -12.13
CA THR A 97 -1.56 6.36 -12.18
C THR A 97 -0.78 7.30 -13.10
N GLY A 98 -1.41 7.79 -14.17
CA GLY A 98 -0.80 8.64 -15.19
C GLY A 98 -0.86 10.14 -14.90
N THR A 99 -1.71 10.59 -13.96
CA THR A 99 -1.83 12.00 -13.59
C THR A 99 -1.43 12.27 -12.14
N THR A 100 -1.22 13.53 -11.79
CA THR A 100 -0.97 13.95 -10.41
C THR A 100 -1.75 15.23 -10.12
N TRP A 101 -2.92 15.08 -9.51
CA TRP A 101 -3.79 16.20 -9.11
C TRP A 101 -3.19 17.03 -7.98
N ASN A 102 -2.78 16.39 -6.88
CA ASN A 102 -2.31 17.09 -5.70
C ASN A 102 -1.18 16.37 -4.94
N GLY A 103 -0.68 17.00 -3.88
CA GLY A 103 0.40 16.45 -3.05
C GLY A 103 0.02 15.15 -2.34
N THR A 104 -1.24 15.01 -1.94
CA THR A 104 -1.76 13.77 -1.33
C THR A 104 -1.79 12.64 -2.36
N HIS A 105 -2.18 12.93 -3.60
CA HIS A 105 -2.16 11.95 -4.68
C HIS A 105 -0.73 11.49 -5.00
N ARG A 106 0.21 12.42 -5.12
CA ARG A 106 1.63 12.10 -5.32
C ARG A 106 2.18 11.24 -4.18
N TRP A 107 1.83 11.57 -2.95
CA TRP A 107 2.20 10.78 -1.79
C TRP A 107 1.62 9.37 -1.84
N LEU A 108 0.34 9.23 -2.23
CA LEU A 108 -0.32 7.94 -2.35
C LEU A 108 0.34 7.07 -3.44
N GLN A 109 0.67 7.65 -4.59
CA GLN A 109 1.43 6.97 -5.65
C GLN A 109 2.82 6.52 -5.18
N PHE A 110 3.51 7.35 -4.39
CA PHE A 110 4.79 6.97 -3.81
C PHE A 110 4.65 5.79 -2.83
N VAL A 111 3.67 5.85 -1.91
CA VAL A 111 3.41 4.78 -0.93
C VAL A 111 2.88 3.51 -1.58
N TYR A 112 2.17 3.61 -2.69
CA TYR A 112 1.73 2.47 -3.48
C TYR A 112 2.89 1.60 -3.98
N TRP A 113 4.00 2.22 -4.41
CA TRP A 113 5.18 1.50 -4.90
C TRP A 113 6.19 1.10 -3.81
N LEU A 114 5.99 1.53 -2.57
CA LEU A 114 6.90 1.21 -1.47
C LEU A 114 6.99 -0.29 -1.15
N PRO A 115 5.89 -1.07 -1.05
CA PRO A 115 5.98 -2.50 -0.74
C PRO A 115 6.83 -3.33 -1.72
N PRO A 116 6.64 -3.26 -3.06
CA PRO A 116 7.47 -4.02 -3.99
C PRO A 116 8.94 -3.58 -3.99
N LEU A 117 9.24 -2.34 -3.59
CA LEU A 117 10.62 -1.85 -3.44
C LEU A 117 11.25 -2.25 -2.09
N LEU A 118 10.49 -2.22 -1.00
CA LEU A 118 10.98 -2.53 0.34
C LEU A 118 11.19 -4.02 0.55
N LEU A 119 10.41 -4.88 -0.10
CA LEU A 119 10.56 -6.33 -0.02
C LEU A 119 11.99 -6.81 -0.38
N PRO A 120 12.56 -6.47 -1.55
CA PRO A 120 13.93 -6.87 -1.89
C PRO A 120 14.98 -6.21 -0.99
N VAL A 121 14.77 -4.95 -0.56
CA VAL A 121 15.68 -4.26 0.38
C VAL A 121 15.73 -4.99 1.73
N PHE A 122 14.56 -5.37 2.25
CA PHE A 122 14.46 -6.17 3.46
C PHE A 122 15.18 -7.51 3.30
N LEU A 123 14.92 -8.25 2.22
CA LEU A 123 15.56 -9.54 1.95
C LEU A 123 17.09 -9.41 1.88
N LEU A 124 17.59 -8.36 1.23
CA LEU A 124 19.02 -8.09 1.13
C LEU A 124 19.66 -7.90 2.51
N PHE A 125 19.06 -7.06 3.37
CA PHE A 125 19.56 -6.85 4.73
C PHE A 125 19.38 -8.08 5.62
N TRP A 126 18.33 -8.86 5.40
CA TRP A 126 18.06 -10.08 6.14
C TRP A 126 19.06 -11.19 5.82
N ILE A 127 19.46 -11.33 4.55
CA ILE A 127 20.47 -12.30 4.08
C ILE A 127 21.86 -11.88 4.57
N ARG A 128 22.20 -10.60 4.49
CA ARG A 128 23.50 -10.06 4.96
C ARG A 128 23.60 -9.93 6.49
N ARG A 129 22.59 -10.40 7.25
CA ARG A 129 22.64 -10.29 8.71
C ARG A 129 23.82 -11.10 9.26
N PRO A 130 24.65 -10.52 10.14
CA PRO A 130 25.71 -11.27 10.79
C PRO A 130 25.09 -12.36 11.65
N ARG A 131 25.31 -13.63 11.31
CA ARG A 131 24.92 -14.77 12.13
C ARG A 131 25.92 -14.89 13.27
N GLN A 132 25.45 -14.83 14.51
CA GLN A 132 26.31 -15.13 15.66
C GLN A 132 26.70 -16.60 15.60
N ILE A 133 27.94 -16.88 15.22
CA ILE A 133 28.54 -18.21 15.36
C ILE A 133 28.77 -18.39 16.87
N ARG A 134 27.83 -19.07 17.54
CA ARG A 134 28.08 -19.55 18.90
C ARG A 134 29.10 -20.68 18.78
N MET A 135 30.38 -20.40 19.05
CA MET A 135 31.33 -21.46 19.32
C MET A 135 30.82 -22.17 20.58
N MET A 136 30.31 -23.39 20.42
CA MET A 136 30.13 -24.31 21.55
C MET A 136 31.53 -24.57 22.09
N GLY A 137 31.90 -23.83 23.12
CA GLY A 137 33.16 -23.99 23.82
C GLY A 137 33.30 -25.44 24.25
N ALA A 138 34.33 -26.08 23.69
CA ALA A 138 34.83 -27.37 24.14
C ALA A 138 35.09 -27.29 25.65
N ARG A 139 34.31 -28.04 26.43
CA ARG A 139 34.73 -28.42 27.78
C ARG A 139 35.86 -29.44 27.61
N ARG A 140 37.07 -29.03 27.94
CA ARG A 140 38.11 -29.95 28.43
C ARG A 140 37.86 -30.22 29.90
#